data_AF-A0A1H3HFM9-F1
#
_entry.id   AF-A0A1H3HFM9-F1
#
_cell.length_a   1.000
_cell.length_b   1.000
_cell.length_c   1.000
_cell.angle_alpha   90.00
_cell.angle_beta   90.00
_cell.angle_gamma   90.00
#
_symmetry.space_group_name_H-M   'P 1'
#
loop_
_entity.id
_entity.type
_entity.pdbx_description
1 polymer ?
#
loop_
_entity_poly.entity_id
_entity_poly.type
_entity_poly.pdbx_seq_one_letter_code
_entity_poly.pdbx_strand_id
1 'polypeptide(L)'
;MWLAAMNSVTRKASLVARKIFTDGMMGPIKQLIDISPGRDSGIPQLVKNDSGFLLAWTSAAPSYSVQTVQFELECWNSKRLEGSFLQGVSII
;
A
#
# COMPACT_ATOMS: atom_id res chain seq x y z
N MET A 1 -8.10 2.63 5.18
CA MET A 1 -7.44 1.91 4.06
C MET A 1 -8.48 1.04 3.40
N TRP A 2 -8.43 0.91 2.07
CA TRP A 2 -9.40 0.12 1.32
C TRP A 2 -8.69 -0.79 0.32
N LEU A 3 -9.31 -1.93 0.01
CA LEU A 3 -8.95 -2.77 -1.13
C LEU A 3 -9.77 -2.31 -2.33
N ALA A 4 -9.09 -1.86 -3.39
CA ALA A 4 -9.74 -1.54 -4.65
C ALA A 4 -10.13 -2.82 -5.39
N ALA A 5 -11.19 -2.73 -6.19
CA ALA A 5 -11.59 -3.81 -7.09
C ALA A 5 -10.45 -4.19 -8.03
N MET A 6 -10.46 -5.44 -8.49
CA MET A 6 -9.47 -5.94 -9.43
C MET A 6 -9.47 -5.10 -10.72
N ASN A 7 -8.30 -4.65 -11.14
CA ASN A 7 -8.12 -4.06 -12.44
C ASN A 7 -8.30 -5.14 -13.53
N SER A 8 -9.20 -4.90 -14.49
CA SER A 8 -9.55 -5.89 -15.52
C SER A 8 -8.42 -6.19 -16.51
N VAL A 9 -7.45 -5.28 -16.66
CA VAL A 9 -6.30 -5.42 -17.56
C VAL A 9 -5.14 -6.11 -16.85
N THR A 10 -4.72 -5.60 -15.69
CA THR A 10 -3.56 -6.15 -14.97
C THR A 10 -3.91 -7.38 -14.14
N ARG A 11 -5.20 -7.65 -13.91
CA ARG A 11 -5.73 -8.69 -13.02
C ARG A 11 -5.19 -8.62 -11.59
N LYS A 12 -4.77 -7.42 -11.15
CA LYS A 12 -4.32 -7.16 -9.78
C LYS A 12 -5.37 -6.37 -9.01
N ALA A 13 -5.46 -6.60 -7.71
CA ALA A 13 -6.12 -5.66 -6.80
C ALA A 13 -5.08 -4.63 -6.34
N SER A 14 -5.53 -3.51 -5.81
CA SER A 14 -4.62 -2.50 -5.28
C SER A 14 -5.05 -2.07 -3.88
N LEU A 15 -4.07 -1.88 -3.01
CA LEU A 15 -4.28 -1.21 -1.74
C LEU A 15 -4.27 0.29 -1.98
N VAL A 16 -5.32 0.94 -1.47
CA VAL A 16 -5.48 2.38 -1.63
C VAL A 16 -5.69 3.06 -0.29
N ALA A 17 -5.17 4.28 -0.19
CA ALA A 17 -5.38 5.16 0.95
C ALA A 17 -5.89 6.52 0.49
N ARG A 18 -6.64 7.18 1.37
CA ARG A 18 -7.04 8.57 1.22
C ARG A 18 -6.96 9.25 2.57
N LYS A 19 -6.52 10.50 2.60
CA LYS A 19 -6.56 11.33 3.81
C LYS A 19 -7.99 11.81 4.04
N ILE A 20 -8.45 11.70 5.28
CA ILE A 20 -9.70 12.30 5.75
C ILE A 20 -9.28 13.41 6.70
N PHE A 21 -9.71 14.63 6.41
CA PHE A 21 -9.41 15.81 7.20
C PHE A 21 -10.45 15.96 8.33
N THR A 22 -10.10 16.70 9.39
CA THR A 22 -10.95 16.87 10.57
C THR A 22 -12.22 17.69 10.28
N ASP A 23 -12.22 18.44 9.19
CA ASP A 23 -13.39 19.14 8.64
C ASP A 23 -14.33 18.22 7.83
N GLY A 24 -14.03 16.92 7.76
CA GLY A 24 -14.80 15.95 6.99
C GLY A 24 -14.47 15.94 5.50
N MET A 25 -13.58 16.81 5.02
CA MET A 25 -13.12 16.78 3.64
C MET A 25 -12.28 15.53 3.40
N MET A 26 -12.36 15.01 2.17
CA MET A 26 -11.62 13.83 1.79
C MET A 26 -10.66 14.15 0.65
N GLY A 27 -9.39 13.82 0.84
CA GLY A 27 -8.37 13.91 -0.20
C GLY A 27 -8.58 12.89 -1.33
N PRO A 28 -7.76 12.99 -2.39
CA PRO A 28 -7.77 12.02 -3.50
C PRO A 28 -7.40 10.62 -3.00
N ILE A 29 -7.94 9.60 -3.68
CA ILE A 29 -7.51 8.21 -3.49
C ILE A 29 -6.13 8.04 -4.11
N LYS A 30 -5.21 7.45 -3.36
CA LYS A 30 -3.85 7.12 -3.80
C LYS A 30 -3.66 5.62 -3.75
N GLN A 31 -3.12 5.08 -4.84
CA GLN A 31 -2.68 3.70 -4.92
C GLN A 31 -1.34 3.57 -4.18
N LEU A 32 -1.29 2.66 -3.22
CA LEU A 32 -0.08 2.38 -2.43
C LEU A 32 0.73 1.27 -3.10
N ILE A 33 0.08 0.14 -3.37
CA ILE A 33 0.73 -1.04 -3.95
C ILE A 33 -0.31 -1.94 -4.62
N ASP A 34 0.13 -2.66 -5.65
CA ASP A 34 -0.65 -3.76 -6.22
C ASP A 34 -0.44 -5.04 -5.41
N ILE A 35 -1.54 -5.73 -5.15
CA ILE A 35 -1.54 -7.01 -4.45
C ILE A 35 -2.29 -8.08 -5.26
N SER A 36 -2.07 -9.34 -4.90
CA SER A 36 -2.92 -10.42 -5.43
C SER A 36 -4.37 -10.22 -4.96
N PRO A 37 -5.35 -10.33 -5.86
CA PRO A 37 -6.76 -10.18 -5.51
C PRO A 37 -7.33 -11.43 -4.80
N GLY A 38 -6.54 -12.50 -4.65
CA GLY A 38 -6.97 -13.74 -4.03
C GLY A 38 -7.23 -13.59 -2.53
N ARG A 39 -8.10 -14.47 -2.00
CA ARG A 39 -8.41 -14.55 -0.57
C ARG A 39 -7.21 -15.02 0.26
N ASP A 40 -6.24 -15.65 -0.39
CA ASP A 40 -4.98 -16.15 0.16
C ASP A 40 -3.99 -15.03 0.51
N SER A 41 -4.20 -13.81 0.02
CA SER A 41 -3.36 -12.63 0.31
C SER A 41 -3.55 -12.05 1.73
N GLY A 42 -4.48 -12.60 2.50
CA GLY A 42 -4.84 -12.11 3.84
C GLY A 42 -5.52 -10.72 3.83
N ILE A 43 -5.79 -10.19 5.03
CA ILE A 43 -6.30 -8.83 5.21
C ILE A 43 -5.12 -7.92 5.56
N PRO A 44 -4.77 -6.95 4.70
CA PRO A 44 -3.62 -6.08 4.94
C PRO A 44 -3.76 -5.30 6.26
N GLN A 45 -2.68 -5.26 7.03
CA GLN A 45 -2.60 -4.57 8.33
C GLN A 45 -1.77 -3.30 8.17
N LEU A 46 -2.23 -2.20 8.76
CA LEU A 46 -1.57 -0.89 8.70
C LEU A 46 -1.30 -0.41 10.13
N VAL A 47 -0.06 -0.04 10.41
CA VAL A 47 0.34 0.60 11.67
C VAL A 47 1.04 1.93 11.38
N LYS A 48 0.85 2.90 12.26
CA LYS A 48 1.60 4.17 12.27
C LYS A 48 2.73 4.06 13.30
N ASN A 49 3.94 4.46 12.93
CA ASN A 49 5.09 4.61 13.84
C ASN A 49 5.74 5.98 13.65
N ASP A 50 6.86 6.23 14.34
CA ASP A 50 7.58 7.51 14.28
C ASP A 50 8.17 7.80 12.90
N SER A 51 8.38 6.76 12.09
CA SER A 51 8.94 6.83 10.74
C SER A 51 7.86 6.73 9.64
N GLY A 52 6.59 6.98 9.98
CA GLY A 52 5.48 6.98 9.04
C GLY A 52 4.52 5.79 9.23
N PHE A 53 4.23 5.09 8.14
CA PHE A 53 3.28 3.99 8.10
C PHE A 53 3.95 2.72 7.61
N LEU A 54 3.65 1.61 8.29
CA LEU A 54 4.05 0.27 7.87
C LEU A 54 2.80 -0.52 7.50
N LEU A 55 2.79 -1.03 6.28
CA LEU A 55 1.75 -1.90 5.75
C LEU A 55 2.30 -3.31 5.59
N ALA A 56 1.58 -4.30 6.09
CA ALA A 56 1.91 -5.71 5.97
C ALA A 56 0.76 -6.50 5.32
N TRP A 57 1.09 -7.42 4.42
CA TRP A 57 0.13 -8.33 3.79
C TRP A 57 0.78 -9.68 3.50
N THR A 58 -0.01 -10.70 3.18
CA THR A 58 0.51 -12.01 2.80
C THR A 58 0.62 -12.06 1.28
N SER A 59 1.76 -12.53 0.76
CA SER A 59 1.89 -12.81 -0.67
C SER A 59 1.05 -14.03 -1.03
N ALA A 60 0.54 -14.05 -2.26
CA ALA A 60 -0.22 -15.19 -2.74
C ALA A 60 0.64 -16.47 -2.85
N ALA A 61 -0.06 -17.58 -3.05
CA ALA A 61 0.55 -18.85 -3.39
C ALA A 61 1.58 -18.71 -4.54
N PRO A 62 2.68 -19.48 -4.52
CA PRO A 62 3.05 -20.49 -3.53
C PRO A 62 3.86 -19.94 -2.35
N SER A 63 4.16 -18.64 -2.34
CA SER A 63 5.14 -18.06 -1.41
C SER A 63 4.60 -17.90 0.01
N TYR A 64 3.33 -17.49 0.17
CA TYR A 64 2.65 -17.29 1.47
C TYR A 64 3.48 -16.50 2.51
N SER A 65 4.38 -15.63 2.05
CA SER A 65 5.28 -14.88 2.92
C SER A 65 4.64 -13.57 3.35
N VAL A 66 5.05 -13.04 4.49
CA VAL A 66 4.65 -11.69 4.90
C VAL A 66 5.49 -10.70 4.10
N GLN A 67 4.81 -9.81 3.39
CA GLN A 67 5.38 -8.68 2.68
C GLN A 67 5.11 -7.41 3.48
N THR A 68 6.07 -6.49 3.45
CA THR A 68 5.93 -5.20 4.12
C THR A 68 6.33 -4.05 3.19
N VAL A 69 5.71 -2.89 3.38
CA VAL A 69 6.13 -1.64 2.75
C VAL A 69 5.98 -0.52 3.76
N GLN A 70 7.02 0.32 3.85
CA GLN A 70 7.01 1.52 4.67
C GLN A 70 6.83 2.76 3.79
N PHE A 71 5.97 3.67 4.20
CA PHE A 71 5.72 4.92 3.48
C PHE A 71 5.37 6.07 4.42
N GLU A 72 5.70 7.29 4.03
CA GLU A 72 5.24 8.51 4.70
C GLU A 72 4.02 9.08 3.97
N LEU A 73 3.08 9.65 4.72
CA LEU A 73 1.97 10.42 4.14
C LEU A 73 2.33 11.91 3.92
N GLU A 74 3.54 12.35 4.27
CA GLU A 74 3.97 13.77 4.21
C GLU A 74 4.60 14.16 2.87
N CYS A 75 5.17 13.23 2.10
CA CYS A 75 5.58 13.44 0.70
C CYS A 75 4.39 13.58 -0.29
N TRP A 76 3.18 13.73 0.24
CA TRP A 76 1.88 13.82 -0.44
C TRP A 76 1.63 15.14 -1.19
N ASN A 77 2.42 16.19 -0.94
CA ASN A 77 2.26 17.52 -1.56
C ASN A 77 3.40 17.94 -2.49
N SER A 78 4.52 17.20 -2.57
CA SER A 78 5.59 17.59 -3.51
C SER A 78 5.31 16.98 -4.88
N LYS A 79 5.41 17.81 -5.92
CA LYS A 79 5.39 17.34 -7.31
C LYS A 79 6.46 16.26 -7.44
N ARG A 80 6.04 15.12 -8.00
CA ARG A 80 6.85 14.08 -8.65
C ARG A 80 8.28 14.55 -8.91
N LEU A 81 9.23 14.11 -8.10
CA LEU A 81 10.62 13.99 -8.52
C LEU A 81 10.81 12.57 -8.99
N GLU A 82 11.17 12.45 -10.25
CA GLU A 82 11.52 11.21 -10.90
C GLU A 82 12.71 10.54 -10.20
N GLY A 83 12.67 9.21 -10.14
CA GLY A 83 13.86 8.39 -9.94
C GLY A 83 14.23 8.10 -8.48
N SER A 84 13.77 6.96 -7.97
CA SER A 84 14.67 5.88 -7.53
C SER A 84 13.85 4.73 -6.92
N PHE A 85 13.95 3.60 -7.61
CA PHE A 85 13.53 2.30 -7.15
C PHE A 85 14.51 1.89 -6.03
N LEU A 86 14.08 1.87 -4.76
CA LEU A 86 14.86 1.20 -3.72
C LEU A 86 14.31 -0.21 -3.55
N GLN A 87 15.20 -1.15 -3.84
CA GLN A 87 15.04 -2.59 -3.78
C GLN A 87 14.56 -3.06 -2.41
N GLY A 88 13.86 -4.19 -2.44
CA GLY A 88 13.36 -4.89 -1.26
C GLY A 88 14.42 -5.06 -0.18
N VAL A 89 14.02 -4.77 1.04
CA VAL A 89 14.77 -5.10 2.24
C VAL A 89 14.17 -6.40 2.80
N SER A 90 14.91 -7.49 2.61
CA SER A 90 14.69 -8.76 3.31
C SER A 90 15.44 -8.67 4.64
N ILE A 91 14.75 -8.82 5.77
CA ILE A 91 15.38 -9.02 7.08
C ILE A 91 14.94 -10.40 7.58
N ILE A 92 15.93 -11.19 7.97
CA ILE A 92 15.84 -12.52 8.59
C ILE A 92 15.27 -12.38 10.00
#